data_AF-V6LNQ7-F1
#
_entry.id   AF-V6LNQ7-F1
#
_cell.length_a   1.000
_cell.length_b   1.000
_cell.length_c   1.000
_cell.angle_alpha   90.00
_cell.angle_beta   90.00
_cell.angle_gamma   90.00
#
_symmetry.space_group_name_H-M   'P 1'
#
loop_
_entity.id
_entity.type
_entity.pdbx_description
1 polymer ?
#
loop_
_entity_poly.entity_id
_entity_poly.type
_entity_poly.pdbx_seq_one_letter_code
_entity_poly.pdbx_strand_id
1 'polypeptide(L)'
;MIKKQNNQYLVSVEELLKNPQLVINQCKNLPIIPQTKNDRTNLKQNYQRFRWTSEPERLFDIIVTALGIRDIKPRSFLQYFSSYDVNSNILSSKIQKHRLKLIRQYSLENINQIQNYHYYSKRNSAIVAQLADHWRIPGFSGFSHTEIQQFINE
;
A
#
# COMPACT_ATOMS: atom_id res chain seq x y z
N MET A 1 36.13 10.93 -23.62
CA MET A 1 35.49 10.69 -24.90
C MET A 1 34.23 9.90 -24.61
N ILE A 2 33.08 10.56 -24.69
CA ILE A 2 31.79 9.94 -24.40
C ILE A 2 31.56 8.80 -25.40
N LYS A 3 31.36 7.58 -24.92
CA LYS A 3 31.05 6.41 -25.77
C LYS A 3 29.57 6.11 -25.71
N LYS A 4 28.96 5.80 -26.86
CA LYS A 4 27.56 5.34 -26.93
C LYS A 4 27.54 3.82 -26.91
N GLN A 5 26.84 3.22 -25.96
CA GLN A 5 26.63 1.77 -25.86
C GLN A 5 25.19 1.52 -25.39
N ASN A 6 24.44 0.63 -26.05
CA ASN A 6 23.05 0.29 -25.70
C ASN A 6 22.13 1.51 -25.46
N ASN A 7 22.17 2.50 -26.34
CA ASN A 7 21.42 3.78 -26.21
C ASN A 7 21.75 4.61 -24.95
N GLN A 8 22.84 4.32 -24.27
CA GLN A 8 23.35 5.10 -23.14
C GLN A 8 24.70 5.72 -23.49
N TYR A 9 24.93 6.94 -23.01
CA TYR A 9 26.21 7.63 -23.12
C TYR A 9 27.01 7.38 -21.85
N LEU A 10 28.15 6.71 -21.98
CA LEU A 10 29.05 6.36 -20.87
C LEU A 10 30.27 7.28 -20.90
N VAL A 11 30.66 7.75 -19.72
CA VAL A 11 31.89 8.53 -19.49
C VAL A 11 32.69 7.84 -18.39
N SER A 12 34.01 7.70 -18.58
CA SER A 12 34.84 7.11 -17.53
C SER A 12 35.01 8.08 -16.36
N VAL A 13 35.06 7.54 -15.14
CA VAL A 13 35.21 8.33 -13.92
C VAL A 13 36.54 9.11 -13.93
N GLU A 14 37.62 8.47 -14.38
CA GLU A 14 38.94 9.08 -14.47
C GLU A 14 38.98 10.29 -15.40
N GLU A 15 38.19 10.25 -16.48
CA GLU A 15 38.14 11.32 -17.46
C GLU A 15 37.26 12.50 -17.01
N LEU A 16 36.18 12.19 -16.28
CA LEU A 16 35.36 13.19 -15.60
C LEU A 16 36.19 13.97 -14.56
N LEU A 17 37.04 13.28 -13.81
CA LEU A 17 37.90 13.89 -12.79
C LEU A 17 39.02 14.73 -13.41
N LYS A 18 39.58 14.30 -14.55
CA LYS A 18 40.67 15.03 -15.22
C LYS A 18 40.19 16.30 -15.92
N ASN A 19 39.02 16.29 -16.56
CA ASN A 19 38.54 17.44 -17.36
C ASN A 19 37.01 17.62 -17.28
N PRO A 20 36.48 18.05 -16.12
CA PRO A 20 35.02 18.10 -15.89
C PRO A 20 34.30 19.05 -16.84
N GLN A 21 34.89 20.21 -17.15
CA GLN A 21 34.26 21.22 -18.02
C GLN A 21 34.12 20.74 -19.47
N LEU A 22 35.09 19.97 -19.95
CA LEU A 22 35.06 19.41 -21.30
C LEU A 22 33.96 18.34 -21.42
N VAL A 23 33.82 17.49 -20.40
CA VAL A 23 32.73 16.50 -20.33
C VAL A 23 31.35 17.20 -20.28
N ILE A 24 31.20 18.23 -19.46
CA ILE A 24 29.95 19.01 -19.37
C ILE A 24 29.59 19.62 -20.74
N ASN A 25 30.56 20.22 -21.42
CA ASN A 25 30.33 20.82 -22.75
C ASN A 25 29.99 19.77 -23.81
N GLN A 26 30.59 18.58 -23.73
CA GLN A 26 30.23 17.46 -24.61
C GLN A 26 28.80 16.96 -24.33
N CYS A 27 28.39 16.89 -23.06
CA CYS A 27 27.03 16.49 -22.67
C CYS A 27 25.96 17.47 -23.17
N LYS A 28 26.25 18.78 -23.21
CA LYS A 28 25.31 19.81 -23.71
C LYS A 28 24.95 19.64 -25.19
N ASN A 29 25.84 19.03 -25.97
CA ASN A 29 25.67 18.83 -27.41
C ASN A 29 25.18 17.43 -27.78
N LEU A 30 24.90 16.57 -26.79
CA LEU A 30 24.33 15.25 -27.09
C LEU A 30 22.89 15.42 -27.56
N PRO A 31 22.47 14.69 -28.62
CA PRO A 31 21.08 14.71 -29.04
C PRO A 31 20.24 14.24 -27.86
N ILE A 32 19.31 15.11 -27.42
CA ILE A 32 18.29 14.77 -26.45
C ILE A 32 17.48 13.67 -27.12
N ILE A 33 17.78 12.41 -26.78
CA ILE A 33 16.88 11.30 -27.09
C ILE A 33 15.59 11.71 -26.39
N PRO A 34 14.50 12.01 -27.11
CA PRO A 34 13.24 12.26 -26.46
C PRO A 34 13.03 11.01 -25.61
N GLN A 35 13.06 11.17 -24.29
CA GLN A 35 12.55 10.15 -23.40
C GLN A 35 11.20 9.85 -24.01
N THR A 36 11.02 8.65 -24.55
CA THR A 36 9.74 8.19 -25.02
C THR A 36 8.84 8.45 -23.83
N LYS A 37 8.04 9.52 -23.92
CA LYS A 37 6.97 9.78 -22.98
C LYS A 37 6.23 8.48 -23.06
N ASN A 38 6.36 7.64 -22.03
CA ASN A 38 5.75 6.33 -21.99
C ASN A 38 4.40 6.47 -22.67
N ASP A 39 4.14 5.70 -23.73
CA ASP A 39 2.87 5.60 -24.44
C ASP A 39 1.78 5.05 -23.51
N ARG A 40 1.62 5.67 -22.34
CA ARG A 40 0.56 5.51 -21.36
C ARG A 40 -0.72 6.18 -21.84
N THR A 41 -0.70 6.88 -22.98
CA THR A 41 -1.85 7.58 -23.53
C THR A 41 -2.79 6.69 -24.33
N ASN A 42 -2.38 5.49 -24.78
CA ASN A 42 -3.21 4.67 -25.69
C ASN A 42 -3.58 3.26 -25.20
N LEU A 43 -3.25 2.89 -23.96
CA LEU A 43 -3.87 1.73 -23.27
C LEU A 43 -4.86 2.21 -22.21
N LYS A 44 -5.79 3.08 -22.60
CA LYS A 44 -7.04 3.27 -21.83
C LYS A 44 -7.95 2.08 -22.10
N GLN A 45 -7.51 0.87 -21.78
CA GLN A 45 -8.48 -0.15 -21.40
C GLN A 45 -9.21 0.43 -20.20
N ASN A 46 -10.53 0.55 -20.31
CA ASN A 46 -11.41 1.00 -19.24
C ASN A 46 -11.41 -0.05 -18.11
N TYR A 47 -10.27 -0.24 -17.44
CA TYR A 47 -10.21 -0.93 -16.18
C TYR A 47 -10.98 -0.07 -15.20
N GLN A 48 -12.23 -0.48 -14.92
CA GLN A 48 -13.00 0.09 -13.86
C GLN A 48 -12.18 -0.06 -12.58
N ARG A 49 -11.72 1.06 -12.01
CA ARG A 49 -10.98 1.04 -10.77
C ARG A 49 -11.93 0.59 -9.68
N PHE A 50 -11.55 -0.46 -8.95
CA PHE A 50 -12.26 -0.88 -7.76
C PHE A 50 -12.51 0.31 -6.82
N ARG A 51 -13.75 0.44 -6.36
CA ARG A 51 -14.17 1.49 -5.43
C ARG A 51 -14.62 0.84 -4.13
N TRP A 52 -14.09 1.34 -3.01
CA TRP A 52 -14.55 0.98 -1.68
C TRP A 52 -15.96 1.55 -1.46
N THR A 53 -16.98 0.75 -1.73
CA THR A 53 -18.38 1.00 -1.37
C THR A 53 -18.63 0.55 0.08
N SER A 54 -19.83 0.81 0.60
CA SER A 54 -20.15 0.57 2.02
C SER A 54 -19.93 -0.88 2.45
N GLU A 55 -20.31 -1.85 1.63
CA GLU A 55 -20.23 -3.27 1.94
C GLU A 55 -18.77 -3.80 2.01
N PRO A 56 -17.92 -3.68 0.97
CA PRO A 56 -16.51 -4.10 1.08
C PRO A 56 -15.74 -3.27 2.12
N GLU A 57 -16.16 -2.04 2.40
CA GLU A 57 -15.59 -1.25 3.49
C GLU A 57 -15.95 -1.79 4.88
N ARG A 58 -17.22 -2.20 5.09
CA ARG A 58 -17.65 -2.90 6.31
C ARG A 58 -16.87 -4.20 6.49
N LEU A 59 -16.79 -5.01 5.43
CA LEU A 59 -16.07 -6.28 5.41
C LEU A 59 -14.60 -6.09 5.77
N PHE A 60 -13.96 -5.07 5.19
CA PHE A 60 -12.57 -4.72 5.49
C PHE A 60 -12.38 -4.42 6.99
N ASP A 61 -13.26 -3.63 7.58
CA ASP A 61 -13.15 -3.27 9.00
C ASP A 61 -13.29 -4.45 9.94
N ILE A 62 -14.27 -5.33 9.67
CA ILE A 62 -14.48 -6.56 10.44
C ILE A 62 -13.22 -7.40 10.43
N ILE A 63 -12.70 -7.72 9.24
CA ILE A 63 -11.55 -8.61 9.08
C ILE A 63 -10.28 -8.02 9.72
N VAL A 64 -10.03 -6.73 9.46
CA VAL A 64 -8.82 -6.06 9.93
C VAL A 64 -8.81 -5.91 11.45
N THR A 65 -9.97 -5.66 12.04
CA THR A 65 -10.14 -5.62 13.49
C THR A 65 -9.98 -7.03 14.06
N ALA A 66 -10.59 -8.04 13.45
CA ALA A 66 -10.54 -9.42 13.94
C ALA A 66 -9.14 -10.05 13.89
N LEU A 67 -8.37 -9.80 12.81
CA LEU A 67 -7.02 -10.34 12.64
C LEU A 67 -5.93 -9.49 13.30
N GLY A 68 -6.21 -8.23 13.60
CA GLY A 68 -5.24 -7.30 14.16
C GLY A 68 -4.48 -6.53 13.09
N ILE A 69 -4.75 -5.22 13.03
CA ILE A 69 -4.22 -4.31 12.02
C ILE A 69 -2.67 -4.23 11.96
N ARG A 70 -1.95 -4.52 13.05
CA ARG A 70 -0.47 -4.42 13.07
C ARG A 70 0.18 -5.46 12.16
N ASP A 71 -0.21 -6.71 12.33
CA ASP A 71 0.50 -7.86 11.73
C ASP A 71 -0.23 -8.45 10.51
N ILE A 72 -1.43 -7.93 10.20
CA ILE A 72 -2.22 -8.39 9.07
C ILE A 72 -1.44 -8.29 7.75
N LYS A 73 -1.43 -9.40 7.00
CA LYS A 73 -0.83 -9.50 5.67
C LYS A 73 -1.93 -9.45 4.61
N PRO A 74 -1.84 -8.59 3.59
CA PRO A 74 -2.87 -8.48 2.55
C PRO A 74 -3.28 -9.81 1.89
N ARG A 75 -2.33 -10.75 1.75
CA ARG A 75 -2.62 -12.08 1.18
C ARG A 75 -3.46 -12.97 2.10
N SER A 76 -3.36 -12.83 3.42
CA SER A 76 -4.01 -13.76 4.37
C SER A 76 -5.53 -13.64 4.39
N PHE A 77 -6.08 -12.53 3.90
CA PHE A 77 -7.52 -12.28 3.92
C PHE A 77 -8.07 -11.83 2.55
N LEU A 78 -7.29 -12.00 1.49
CA LEU A 78 -7.76 -11.76 0.12
C LEU A 78 -8.96 -12.65 -0.23
N GLN A 79 -9.00 -13.87 0.32
CA GLN A 79 -10.07 -14.85 0.10
C GLN A 79 -11.47 -14.35 0.50
N TYR A 80 -11.57 -13.43 1.46
CA TYR A 80 -12.86 -12.86 1.86
C TYR A 80 -13.40 -11.85 0.84
N PHE A 81 -12.54 -11.35 -0.06
CA PHE A 81 -12.91 -10.41 -1.11
C PHE A 81 -13.08 -11.09 -2.48
N SER A 82 -13.27 -12.41 -2.53
CA SER A 82 -13.36 -13.18 -3.77
C SER A 82 -14.52 -12.76 -4.69
N SER A 83 -15.58 -12.18 -4.13
CA SER A 83 -16.72 -11.62 -4.86
C SER A 83 -16.46 -10.21 -5.43
N TYR A 84 -15.32 -9.60 -5.10
CA TYR A 84 -14.95 -8.26 -5.55
C TYR A 84 -13.72 -8.29 -6.44
N ASP A 85 -13.58 -7.32 -7.35
CA ASP A 85 -12.34 -7.11 -8.13
C ASP A 85 -11.24 -6.44 -7.28
N VAL A 86 -10.88 -7.10 -6.19
CA VAL A 86 -9.86 -6.64 -5.23
C VAL A 86 -8.66 -7.55 -5.34
N ASN A 87 -7.49 -6.94 -5.52
CA ASN A 87 -6.22 -7.64 -5.48
C ASN A 87 -5.39 -7.27 -4.24
N SER A 88 -4.30 -8.01 -4.02
CA SER A 88 -3.41 -7.80 -2.86
C SER A 88 -2.84 -6.37 -2.79
N ASN A 89 -2.63 -5.70 -3.93
CA ASN A 89 -2.10 -4.33 -3.96
C ASN A 89 -3.15 -3.32 -3.46
N ILE A 90 -4.41 -3.50 -3.86
CA ILE A 90 -5.53 -2.67 -3.40
C ILE A 90 -5.70 -2.81 -1.88
N LEU A 91 -5.67 -4.05 -1.36
CA LEU A 91 -5.72 -4.30 0.08
C LEU A 91 -4.52 -3.70 0.83
N SER A 92 -3.31 -3.86 0.31
CA SER A 92 -2.10 -3.26 0.89
C SER A 92 -2.23 -1.75 1.05
N SER A 93 -2.70 -1.07 -0.01
CA SER A 93 -2.93 0.37 0.01
C SER A 93 -3.98 0.78 1.04
N LYS A 94 -5.08 0.01 1.15
CA LYS A 94 -6.14 0.26 2.13
C LYS A 94 -5.65 0.07 3.56
N ILE A 95 -4.91 -1.01 3.85
CA ILE A 95 -4.30 -1.29 5.17
C ILE A 95 -3.34 -0.17 5.55
N GLN A 96 -2.45 0.25 4.65
CA GLN A 96 -1.50 1.32 4.93
C GLN A 96 -2.22 2.63 5.30
N LYS A 97 -3.24 3.01 4.52
CA LYS A 97 -4.07 4.19 4.82
C LYS A 97 -4.79 4.04 6.15
N HIS A 98 -5.31 2.85 6.46
CA HIS A 98 -5.99 2.56 7.71
C HIS A 98 -5.02 2.64 8.91
N ARG A 99 -3.77 2.16 8.80
CA ARG A 99 -2.76 2.33 9.85
C ARG A 99 -2.44 3.81 10.08
N LEU A 100 -2.18 4.56 9.01
CA LEU A 100 -1.84 5.98 9.11
C LEU A 100 -2.95 6.80 9.76
N LYS A 101 -4.22 6.51 9.43
CA LYS A 101 -5.34 7.25 10.02
C LYS A 101 -5.57 6.84 11.49
N LEU A 102 -5.26 5.60 11.92
CA LEU A 102 -5.25 5.23 13.34
C LEU A 102 -4.14 5.95 14.11
N ILE A 103 -2.92 5.98 13.57
CA ILE A 103 -1.78 6.71 14.15
C ILE A 103 -2.16 8.17 14.40
N ARG A 104 -2.73 8.84 13.41
CA ARG A 104 -3.16 10.24 13.56
C ARG A 104 -4.30 10.41 14.56
N GLN A 105 -5.29 9.50 14.55
CA GLN A 105 -6.45 9.60 15.41
C GLN A 105 -6.08 9.45 16.89
N TYR A 106 -5.16 8.54 17.20
CA TYR A 106 -4.75 8.24 18.58
C TYR A 106 -3.42 8.89 18.96
N SER A 107 -2.89 9.79 18.11
CA SER A 107 -1.61 10.48 18.32
C SER A 107 -0.46 9.52 18.65
N LEU A 108 -0.39 8.40 17.94
CA LEU A 108 0.68 7.41 18.11
C LEU A 108 1.96 7.92 17.46
N GLU A 109 3.11 7.63 18.06
CA GLU A 109 4.42 8.01 17.52
C GLU A 109 4.83 7.12 16.35
N ASN A 110 4.45 5.83 16.41
CA ASN A 110 4.87 4.84 15.43
C ASN A 110 3.86 3.68 15.29
N ILE A 111 4.07 2.85 14.28
CA ILE A 111 3.21 1.71 13.93
C ILE A 111 3.15 0.63 15.02
N ASN A 112 4.18 0.50 15.85
CA ASN A 112 4.24 -0.57 16.87
C ASN A 112 3.21 -0.33 17.97
N GLN A 113 2.83 0.92 18.22
CA GLN A 113 1.81 1.29 19.19
C GLN A 113 0.37 1.01 18.73
N ILE A 114 0.15 0.60 17.47
CA ILE A 114 -1.20 0.33 16.95
C ILE A 114 -1.83 -0.92 17.58
N GLN A 115 -1.06 -1.82 18.20
CA GLN A 115 -1.57 -3.09 18.75
C GLN A 115 -2.69 -2.94 19.80
N ASN A 116 -2.97 -1.75 20.33
CA ASN A 116 -4.11 -1.55 21.25
C ASN A 116 -5.23 -0.69 20.62
N TYR A 117 -5.09 -0.32 19.36
CA TYR A 117 -5.96 0.62 18.65
C TYR A 117 -6.40 0.04 17.31
N HIS A 118 -7.31 -0.94 17.37
CA HIS A 118 -7.69 -1.75 16.21
C HIS A 118 -8.78 -1.14 15.33
N TYR A 119 -9.50 -0.12 15.81
CA TYR A 119 -10.64 0.44 15.09
C TYR A 119 -10.80 1.95 15.26
N TYR A 120 -11.59 2.53 14.36
CA TYR A 120 -11.96 3.93 14.39
C TYR A 120 -13.20 4.15 15.26
N SER A 121 -13.04 4.90 16.36
CA SER A 121 -14.16 5.31 17.20
C SER A 121 -15.31 6.01 16.48
N LYS A 122 -15.03 6.67 15.33
CA LYS A 122 -16.05 7.34 14.51
C LYS A 122 -16.91 6.39 13.67
N ARG A 123 -16.57 5.10 13.56
CA ARG A 123 -17.40 4.12 12.86
C ARG A 123 -18.36 3.49 13.88
N ASN A 124 -19.64 3.85 13.77
CA ASN A 124 -20.75 3.25 14.54
C ASN A 124 -21.04 1.82 14.03
N SER A 125 -20.09 0.89 14.17
CA SER A 125 -20.33 -0.53 13.96
C SER A 125 -20.18 -1.27 15.27
N ALA A 126 -21.31 -1.78 15.79
CA ALA A 126 -21.35 -2.54 17.03
C ALA A 126 -20.46 -3.79 16.94
N ILE A 127 -20.50 -4.50 15.82
CA ILE A 127 -19.67 -5.68 15.55
C ILE A 127 -18.17 -5.32 15.62
N VAL A 128 -17.75 -4.24 14.97
CA VAL A 128 -16.33 -3.83 14.99
C VAL A 128 -15.90 -3.41 16.41
N ALA A 129 -16.76 -2.74 17.17
CA ALA A 129 -16.47 -2.41 18.56
C ALA A 129 -16.32 -3.66 19.43
N GLN A 130 -17.22 -4.63 19.29
CA GLN A 130 -17.16 -5.92 19.98
C GLN A 130 -15.88 -6.69 19.66
N LEU A 131 -15.48 -6.74 18.37
CA LEU A 131 -14.23 -7.35 17.95
C LEU A 131 -13.02 -6.65 18.57
N ALA A 132 -13.04 -5.32 18.64
CA ALA A 132 -11.96 -4.55 19.21
C ALA A 132 -11.79 -4.76 20.73
N ASP A 133 -12.87 -5.00 21.46
CA ASP A 133 -12.81 -5.24 22.91
C ASP A 133 -12.02 -6.51 23.27
N HIS A 134 -12.01 -7.52 22.40
CA HIS A 134 -11.24 -8.76 22.62
C HIS A 134 -9.73 -8.52 22.65
N TRP A 135 -9.23 -7.49 21.96
CA TRP A 135 -7.82 -7.13 21.98
C TRP A 135 -7.35 -6.55 23.33
N ARG A 136 -8.27 -6.25 24.25
CA ARG A 136 -7.93 -5.90 25.64
C ARG A 136 -7.64 -7.13 26.50
N ILE A 137 -7.97 -8.34 26.03
CA ILE A 137 -7.78 -9.58 26.77
C ILE A 137 -6.30 -10.02 26.65
N PRO A 138 -5.57 -10.18 27.77
CA PRO A 138 -4.19 -10.65 27.72
C PRO A 138 -4.06 -12.01 27.03
N GLY A 139 -3.13 -12.13 26.08
CA GLY A 139 -2.88 -13.37 25.33
C GLY A 139 -3.76 -13.58 24.10
N PHE A 140 -4.72 -12.67 23.83
CA PHE A 140 -5.48 -12.73 22.60
C PHE A 140 -4.61 -12.44 21.37
N SER A 141 -4.71 -13.29 20.34
CA SER A 141 -3.90 -13.21 19.12
C SER A 141 -4.72 -13.04 17.84
N GLY A 142 -5.99 -12.65 17.96
CA GLY A 142 -6.92 -12.55 16.85
C GLY A 142 -7.83 -13.77 16.70
N PHE A 143 -8.87 -13.60 15.87
CA PHE A 143 -9.88 -14.63 15.63
C PHE A 143 -9.44 -15.63 14.54
N SER A 144 -9.92 -16.85 14.65
CA SER A 144 -9.82 -17.89 13.61
C SER A 144 -10.65 -17.54 12.37
N HIS A 145 -10.37 -18.23 11.26
CA HIS A 145 -11.13 -18.04 10.01
C HIS A 145 -12.64 -18.28 10.22
N THR A 146 -13.00 -19.33 10.95
CA THR A 146 -14.38 -19.72 11.23
C THR A 146 -15.12 -18.69 12.08
N GLU A 147 -14.47 -18.11 13.09
CA GLU A 147 -15.08 -17.06 13.91
C GLU A 147 -15.30 -15.79 13.08
N ILE A 148 -14.32 -15.41 12.25
CA ILE A 148 -14.45 -14.23 11.37
C ILE A 148 -15.67 -14.37 10.43
N GLN A 149 -15.91 -15.56 9.88
CA GLN A 149 -17.07 -15.80 9.02
C GLN A 149 -18.41 -15.59 9.74
N GLN A 150 -18.49 -15.86 11.05
CA GLN A 150 -19.69 -15.63 11.83
C GLN A 150 -20.02 -14.12 11.87
N PHE A 151 -19.02 -13.27 12.13
CA PHE A 151 -19.20 -11.82 12.17
C PHE A 151 -19.49 -11.17 10.81
N ILE A 152 -19.06 -11.80 9.71
CA ILE A 152 -19.33 -11.30 8.35
C ILE A 152 -20.80 -11.50 7.96
N ASN A 153 -21.42 -12.60 8.42
CA ASN A 153 -22.78 -12.98 8.07
C ASN A 153 -23.86 -12.34 8.96
N GLU A 154 -23.44 -11.66 10.03
CA GLU A 154 -24.28 -10.83 10.90
C GLU A 154 -24.48 -9.41 10.32
#